data_AF-A0A7S2U2Z1-F1
#
_entry.id   AF-A0A7S2U2Z1-F1
#
_cell.length_a   1.000
_cell.length_b   1.000
_cell.length_c   1.000
_cell.angle_alpha   90.00
_cell.angle_beta   90.00
_cell.angle_gamma   90.00
#
_symmetry.space_group_name_H-M   'P 1'
#
loop_
_entity.id
_entity.type
_entity.pdbx_description
1 polymer ?
#
loop_
_entity_poly.entity_id
_entity_poly.type
_entity_poly.pdbx_seq_one_letter_code
_entity_poly.pdbx_strand_id
1 'polypeptide(L)'
;GKTNHNEVTRIVYDSKVCPLEKILKIMFETHDPTQVMGQGNDRGTQYRSAIYYYNKDQKAIIDKVVKAYQGILDKKGKGKIATEVELADTFYYAEEYHQQYDAKPGSRQYCGLRPLGISFPDLSSKE
;
A
#
# COMPACT_ATOMS: atom_id res chain seq x y z
N GLY A 1 -15.22 9.59 -4.95
CA GLY A 1 -15.26 11.05 -5.25
C GLY A 1 -15.62 11.28 -6.72
N LYS A 2 -15.63 12.54 -7.19
CA LYS A 2 -15.85 12.89 -8.61
C LYS A 2 -14.55 13.07 -9.43
N THR A 3 -13.40 13.06 -8.77
CA THR A 3 -12.09 13.34 -9.37
C THR A 3 -11.33 12.10 -9.83
N ASN A 4 -11.79 10.91 -9.43
CA ASN A 4 -11.11 9.64 -9.62
C ASN A 4 -9.67 9.53 -9.03
N HIS A 5 -9.24 10.52 -8.26
CA HIS A 5 -7.98 10.45 -7.52
C HIS A 5 -8.00 9.34 -6.46
N ASN A 6 -6.81 8.86 -6.11
CA ASN A 6 -6.57 7.97 -4.99
C ASN A 6 -5.82 8.71 -3.88
N GLU A 7 -6.17 8.49 -2.62
CA GLU A 7 -5.36 8.95 -1.50
C GLU A 7 -4.09 8.11 -1.43
N VAL A 8 -2.93 8.76 -1.52
CA VAL A 8 -1.62 8.08 -1.54
C VAL A 8 -0.57 8.84 -0.74
N THR A 9 0.40 8.10 -0.21
CA THR A 9 1.58 8.65 0.45
C THR A 9 2.78 8.53 -0.47
N ARG A 10 3.42 9.66 -0.80
CA ARG A 10 4.68 9.66 -1.56
C ARG A 10 5.86 9.44 -0.61
N ILE A 11 6.58 8.33 -0.81
CA ILE A 11 7.69 7.92 0.05
C ILE A 11 9.01 8.16 -0.67
N VAL A 12 9.90 8.94 -0.03
CA VAL A 12 11.30 9.07 -0.42
C VAL A 12 12.13 8.26 0.56
N TYR A 13 13.01 7.39 0.06
CA TYR A 13 13.76 6.46 0.88
C TYR A 13 15.15 6.18 0.29
N ASP A 14 16.10 5.79 1.15
CA ASP A 14 17.40 5.24 0.73
C ASP A 14 17.26 3.72 0.58
N SER A 15 17.38 3.22 -0.65
CA SER A 15 17.25 1.78 -0.96
C SER A 15 18.34 0.91 -0.33
N LYS A 16 19.48 1.49 0.08
CA LYS A 16 20.54 0.77 0.80
C LYS A 16 20.18 0.50 2.25
N VAL A 17 19.35 1.35 2.86
CA VAL A 17 18.93 1.25 4.26
C VAL A 17 17.56 0.59 4.37
N CYS A 18 16.64 0.93 3.47
CA CYS A 18 15.29 0.40 3.42
C CYS A 18 14.94 -0.02 1.97
N PRO A 19 15.19 -1.28 1.60
CA PRO A 19 14.82 -1.78 0.28
C PRO A 19 13.32 -1.67 0.01
N LEU A 20 12.94 -1.55 -1.26
CA LEU A 20 11.54 -1.40 -1.67
C LEU A 20 10.65 -2.55 -1.17
N GLU A 21 11.17 -3.78 -1.16
CA GLU A 21 10.48 -4.97 -0.66
C GLU A 21 10.04 -4.80 0.80
N LYS A 22 10.84 -4.11 1.62
CA LYS A 22 10.52 -3.86 3.03
C LYS A 22 9.37 -2.88 3.16
N ILE A 23 9.34 -1.84 2.33
CA ILE A 23 8.23 -0.87 2.28
C ILE A 23 6.95 -1.56 1.83
N LEU A 24 7.02 -2.37 0.76
CA LEU A 24 5.86 -3.09 0.25
C LEU A 24 5.34 -4.15 1.24
N LYS A 25 6.24 -4.83 1.96
CA LYS A 25 5.87 -5.72 3.07
C LYS A 25 5.01 -4.99 4.10
N ILE A 26 5.47 -3.82 4.57
CA ILE A 26 4.72 -3.02 5.54
C ILE A 26 3.36 -2.67 4.95
N MET A 27 3.32 -2.15 3.72
CA MET A 27 2.08 -1.78 3.04
C MET A 27 1.06 -2.94 3.03
N PHE A 28 1.43 -4.14 2.58
CA PHE A 28 0.53 -5.30 2.54
C PHE A 28 0.09 -5.84 3.90
N GLU A 29 0.90 -5.62 4.94
CA GLU A 29 0.57 -6.02 6.32
C GLU A 29 -0.33 -5.00 7.03
N THR A 30 -0.35 -3.74 6.58
CA THR A 30 -1.06 -2.65 7.28
C THR A 30 -2.48 -2.38 6.79
N HIS A 31 -2.93 -2.95 5.66
CA HIS A 31 -4.28 -2.73 5.11
C HIS A 31 -4.88 -4.03 4.54
N ASP A 32 -6.17 -4.02 4.17
CA ASP A 32 -6.78 -5.10 3.35
C ASP A 32 -6.59 -4.81 1.85
N PRO A 33 -5.70 -5.54 1.13
CA PRO A 33 -5.48 -5.34 -0.30
C PRO A 33 -6.52 -6.02 -1.19
N THR A 34 -7.49 -6.75 -0.61
CA THR A 34 -8.53 -7.47 -1.36
C THR A 34 -9.83 -6.66 -1.49
N GLN A 35 -9.96 -5.59 -0.72
CA GLN A 35 -11.12 -4.71 -0.77
C GLN A 35 -11.10 -3.83 -2.03
N VAL A 36 -12.13 -4.00 -2.86
CA VAL A 36 -12.33 -3.19 -4.07
C VAL A 36 -12.90 -1.82 -3.70
N MET A 37 -12.26 -0.75 -4.18
CA MET A 37 -12.71 0.65 -4.04
C MET A 37 -13.06 1.04 -2.59
N GLY A 38 -12.18 0.68 -1.65
CA GLY A 38 -12.32 1.03 -0.25
C GLY A 38 -11.24 0.45 0.64
N GLN A 39 -11.20 0.92 1.89
CA GLN A 39 -10.41 0.32 2.96
C GLN A 39 -11.23 0.30 4.26
N GLY A 40 -11.50 -0.89 4.81
CA GLY A 40 -12.31 -1.02 6.03
C GLY A 40 -13.69 -0.35 5.91
N ASN A 41 -13.93 0.66 6.74
CA ASN A 41 -15.17 1.44 6.71
C ASN A 41 -15.16 2.55 5.64
N ASP A 42 -14.00 2.92 5.13
CA ASP A 42 -13.85 3.97 4.14
C ASP A 42 -14.17 3.42 2.74
N ARG A 43 -15.19 4.01 2.09
CA ARG A 43 -15.74 3.52 0.82
C ARG A 43 -15.63 4.60 -0.26
N GLY A 44 -15.17 4.19 -1.43
CA GLY A 44 -15.00 5.06 -2.58
C GLY A 44 -13.68 4.80 -3.30
N THR A 45 -13.63 5.22 -4.56
CA THR A 45 -12.44 5.05 -5.42
C THR A 45 -11.19 5.67 -4.81
N GLN A 46 -11.32 6.72 -3.99
CA GLN A 46 -10.21 7.39 -3.33
C GLN A 46 -9.52 6.60 -2.22
N TYR A 47 -10.08 5.47 -1.80
CA TYR A 47 -9.52 4.62 -0.73
C TYR A 47 -9.07 3.25 -1.27
N ARG A 48 -8.90 3.12 -2.59
CA ARG A 48 -8.50 1.86 -3.20
C ARG A 48 -7.03 1.57 -2.92
N SER A 49 -6.70 0.30 -2.73
CA SER A 49 -5.30 -0.13 -2.68
C SER A 49 -4.62 0.15 -4.02
N ALA A 50 -3.47 0.84 -4.01
CA ALA A 50 -2.68 1.11 -5.21
C ALA A 50 -1.19 1.24 -4.90
N ILE A 51 -0.36 0.94 -5.90
CA ILE A 51 1.09 1.14 -5.92
C ILE A 51 1.44 1.83 -7.24
N TYR A 52 2.01 3.03 -7.13
CA TYR A 52 2.47 3.82 -8.28
C TYR A 52 4.00 3.80 -8.36
N TYR A 53 4.55 3.32 -9.48
CA TYR A 53 6.00 3.14 -9.66
C TYR A 53 6.59 4.12 -10.67
N TYR A 54 7.89 4.41 -10.58
CA TYR A 54 8.57 5.38 -11.45
C TYR A 54 9.45 4.73 -12.52
N ASN A 55 9.82 3.46 -12.37
CA ASN A 55 10.68 2.77 -13.33
C ASN A 55 10.42 1.25 -13.36
N LYS A 56 11.02 0.58 -14.36
CA LYS A 56 10.84 -0.85 -14.60
C LYS A 56 11.40 -1.74 -13.48
N ASP A 57 12.47 -1.32 -12.82
CA ASP A 57 13.08 -2.08 -11.72
C ASP A 57 12.13 -2.13 -10.52
N GLN A 58 11.51 -1.00 -10.19
CA GLN A 58 10.45 -0.95 -9.17
C GLN A 58 9.27 -1.84 -9.56
N LYS A 59 8.82 -1.78 -10.82
CA LYS A 59 7.71 -2.62 -11.29
C LYS A 59 8.02 -4.11 -11.11
N ALA A 60 9.20 -4.57 -11.50
CA ALA A 60 9.60 -5.96 -11.35
C ALA A 60 9.58 -6.43 -9.88
N ILE A 61 10.06 -5.58 -8.96
CA ILE A 61 10.00 -5.86 -7.52
C ILE A 61 8.55 -5.92 -7.04
N ILE A 62 7.71 -4.95 -7.44
CA ILE A 62 6.29 -4.90 -7.06
C ILE A 62 5.56 -6.15 -7.55
N ASP A 63 5.73 -6.54 -8.82
CA ASP A 63 5.08 -7.73 -9.38
C ASP A 63 5.49 -9.01 -8.62
N LYS A 64 6.77 -9.13 -8.24
CA LYS A 64 7.27 -10.24 -7.42
C LYS A 64 6.59 -10.28 -6.05
N VAL A 65 6.52 -9.13 -5.36
CA VAL A 65 5.92 -9.00 -4.04
C VAL A 65 4.42 -9.28 -4.07
N VAL A 66 3.70 -8.71 -5.04
CA VAL A 66 2.25 -8.93 -5.25
C VAL A 66 1.97 -10.42 -5.46
N LYS A 67 2.74 -11.08 -6.33
CA LYS A 67 2.60 -12.52 -6.59
C LYS A 67 2.85 -13.36 -5.33
N ALA A 68 3.89 -13.02 -4.56
CA ALA A 68 4.22 -13.73 -3.33
C ALA A 68 3.10 -13.58 -2.28
N TYR A 69 2.55 -12.38 -2.11
CA TYR A 69 1.47 -12.15 -1.16
C TYR A 69 0.15 -12.79 -1.59
N GLN A 70 -0.19 -12.73 -2.89
CA GLN A 70 -1.36 -13.41 -3.43
C GLN A 70 -1.33 -14.91 -3.10
N GLY A 71 -0.18 -15.58 -3.27
CA GLY A 71 -0.05 -16.99 -2.94
C GLY A 71 -0.32 -17.32 -1.46
N ILE A 72 -0.15 -16.36 -0.55
CA ILE A 72 -0.48 -16.53 0.88
C ILE A 72 -1.95 -16.27 1.13
N LEU A 73 -2.51 -15.25 0.49
CA LEU A 73 -3.94 -14.98 0.54
C LEU A 73 -4.71 -16.21 0.05
N ASP A 74 -4.29 -16.82 -1.07
CA ASP A 74 -4.89 -18.04 -1.62
C ASP A 74 -4.85 -19.19 -0.60
N LYS A 75 -3.69 -19.46 0.01
CA LYS A 75 -3.54 -20.49 1.06
C LYS A 75 -4.41 -20.24 2.29
N LYS A 76 -4.70 -18.98 2.59
CA LYS A 76 -5.54 -18.57 3.72
C LYS A 76 -7.02 -18.38 3.33
N GLY A 77 -7.40 -18.74 2.11
CA GLY A 77 -8.77 -18.58 1.60
C GLY A 77 -9.22 -17.12 1.58
N LYS A 78 -8.28 -16.18 1.40
CA LYS A 78 -8.58 -14.76 1.21
C LYS A 78 -8.75 -14.46 -0.27
N GLY A 79 -9.52 -13.41 -0.57
CA GLY A 79 -9.81 -13.01 -1.94
C GLY A 79 -8.58 -12.61 -2.73
N LYS A 80 -8.81 -12.29 -4.02
CA LYS A 80 -7.78 -11.78 -4.90
C LYS A 80 -7.37 -10.36 -4.49
N ILE A 81 -6.09 -10.06 -4.62
CA ILE A 81 -5.55 -8.70 -4.49
C ILE A 81 -6.24 -7.81 -5.53
N ALA A 82 -6.80 -6.71 -5.04
CA ALA A 82 -7.43 -5.63 -5.80
C ALA A 82 -6.48 -4.41 -5.95
N THR A 83 -5.24 -4.50 -5.44
CA THR A 83 -4.21 -3.46 -5.56
C THR A 83 -3.92 -3.13 -7.02
N GLU A 84 -4.14 -1.88 -7.39
CA GLU A 84 -3.75 -1.30 -8.68
C GLU A 84 -2.23 -1.13 -8.74
N VAL A 85 -1.58 -1.47 -9.86
CA VAL A 85 -0.13 -1.31 -10.06
C VAL A 85 0.12 -0.59 -11.37
N GLU A 86 0.39 0.71 -11.30
CA GLU A 86 0.45 1.59 -12.47
C GLU A 86 1.69 2.50 -12.43
N LEU A 87 2.06 3.05 -13.60
CA LEU A 87 3.11 4.07 -13.67
C LEU A 87 2.64 5.31 -12.91
N ALA A 88 3.52 5.91 -12.11
CA ALA A 88 3.23 7.14 -11.40
C ALA A 88 2.94 8.29 -12.37
N ASP A 89 1.77 8.91 -12.19
CA ASP A 89 1.35 10.13 -12.87
C ASP A 89 1.51 11.33 -11.93
N THR A 90 0.86 12.44 -12.27
CA THR A 90 0.87 13.69 -11.55
C THR A 90 0.44 13.50 -10.10
N PHE A 91 1.33 13.88 -9.17
CA PHE A 91 1.07 13.86 -7.74
C PHE A 91 0.67 15.27 -7.27
N TYR A 92 -0.51 15.36 -6.66
CA TYR A 92 -1.01 16.59 -6.04
C TYR A 92 -0.81 16.48 -4.53
N TYR A 93 -0.18 17.49 -3.93
CA TYR A 93 -0.10 17.57 -2.48
C TYR A 93 -1.50 17.83 -1.90
N ALA A 94 -1.86 17.04 -0.88
CA ALA A 94 -2.96 17.37 0.01
C ALA A 94 -2.61 18.61 0.83
N GLU A 95 -3.63 19.26 1.39
CA GLU A 95 -3.50 20.42 2.27
C GLU A 95 -2.54 20.15 3.44
N GLU A 96 -1.91 21.22 3.94
CA GLU A 96 -0.87 21.15 4.97
C GLU A 96 -1.32 20.42 6.25
N TYR A 97 -2.61 20.52 6.60
CA TYR A 97 -3.10 19.84 7.81
C TYR A 97 -3.04 18.31 7.69
N HIS A 98 -3.15 17.74 6.47
CA HIS A 98 -3.00 16.30 6.22
C HIS A 98 -1.55 15.83 6.31
N GLN A 99 -0.58 16.71 6.05
CA GLN A 99 0.83 16.36 6.06
C GLN A 99 1.27 16.04 7.49
N GLN A 100 1.84 14.85 7.68
CA GLN A 100 2.32 14.35 8.99
C GLN A 100 1.25 14.45 10.10
N TYR A 101 -0.04 14.30 9.73
CA TYR A 101 -1.16 14.53 10.64
C TYR A 101 -1.01 13.76 11.96
N ASP A 102 -0.68 12.47 11.91
CA ASP A 102 -0.56 11.63 13.11
C ASP A 102 0.58 12.05 14.04
N ALA A 103 1.62 12.72 13.53
CA ALA A 103 2.74 13.21 14.33
C ALA A 103 2.46 14.57 15.00
N LYS A 104 1.35 15.24 14.65
CA LYS A 104 1.00 16.55 15.23
C LYS A 104 0.44 16.40 16.64
N PRO A 105 0.74 17.32 17.56
CA PRO A 105 0.15 17.32 18.90
C PRO A 105 -1.38 17.37 18.85
N GLY A 106 -2.04 16.52 19.64
CA GLY A 106 -3.50 16.47 19.70
C GLY A 106 -4.17 15.84 18.47
N SER A 107 -3.41 15.19 17.58
CA SER A 107 -3.97 14.41 16.48
C SER A 107 -4.89 13.31 17.02
N ARG A 108 -6.01 13.09 16.34
CA ARG A 108 -6.83 11.92 16.61
C ARG A 108 -6.12 10.72 16.00
N GLN A 109 -5.55 9.86 16.83
CA GLN A 109 -5.07 8.55 16.38
C GLN A 109 -6.26 7.77 15.80
N TYR A 110 -6.27 7.60 14.48
CA TYR A 110 -7.31 6.89 13.77
C TYR A 110 -6.73 5.59 13.19
N CYS A 111 -7.13 4.45 13.74
CA CYS A 111 -6.76 3.14 13.19
C CYS A 111 -7.92 2.60 12.34
N GLY A 112 -8.07 3.15 11.14
CA GLY A 112 -9.09 2.72 10.16
C GLY A 112 -8.66 1.58 9.24
N LEU A 113 -7.37 1.24 9.24
CA LEU A 113 -6.76 0.44 8.17
C LEU A 113 -7.19 -1.03 8.15
N ARG A 114 -7.78 -1.56 9.23
CA ARG A 114 -8.33 -2.92 9.36
C ARG A 114 -7.55 -3.99 8.58
N PRO A 115 -6.25 -4.21 8.89
CA PRO A 115 -5.43 -5.18 8.18
C PRO A 115 -5.97 -6.60 8.31
N LEU A 116 -5.65 -7.46 7.34
CA LEU A 116 -6.02 -8.88 7.37
C LEU A 116 -5.32 -9.68 8.49
N GLY A 117 -4.32 -9.11 9.15
CA GLY A 117 -3.50 -9.80 10.16
C GLY A 117 -2.63 -10.93 9.57
N ILE A 118 -2.24 -10.77 8.30
CA ILE A 118 -1.46 -11.77 7.56
C ILE A 118 -0.05 -11.21 7.37
N SER A 119 0.93 -11.86 7.99
CA SER A 119 2.33 -11.48 7.80
C SER A 119 2.83 -11.87 6.42
N PHE A 120 3.63 -10.99 5.84
CA PHE A 120 4.40 -11.22 4.64
C PHE A 120 5.54 -12.23 4.96
N PRO A 121 5.90 -13.13 4.04
CA PRO A 121 6.97 -14.10 4.24
C PRO A 121 8.30 -13.35 4.27
N ASP A 122 9.26 -13.88 5.01
CA ASP A 122 10.60 -13.31 4.93
C ASP A 122 11.16 -13.53 3.52
N LEU A 123 11.28 -12.47 2.73
CA LEU A 123 11.83 -12.54 1.37
C LEU A 123 13.36 -12.69 1.37
N SER A 124 14.00 -12.66 2.54
CA SER A 124 15.45 -12.82 2.68
C SER A 124 15.93 -14.28 2.61
N SER A 125 15.02 -15.26 2.67
CA SER A 125 15.38 -16.65 2.43
C SER A 125 15.66 -16.84 0.94
N LYS A 126 16.94 -16.67 0.58
CA LYS A 126 17.51 -17.30 -0.61
C LYS A 126 17.36 -18.81 -0.43
N GLU A 127 16.56 -19.45 -1.28
CA GLU A 127 16.84 -20.84 -1.68
C GLU A 127 18.07 -20.86 -2.59
#